data_AF-A0AAD9SW72-F1
#
_entry.id   AF-A0AAD9SW72-F1
#
_cell.length_a   1.000
_cell.length_b   1.000
_cell.length_c   1.000
_cell.angle_alpha   90.00
_cell.angle_beta   90.00
_cell.angle_gamma   90.00
#
_symmetry.space_group_name_H-M   'P 1'
#
loop_
_entity.id
_entity.type
_entity.pdbx_description
1 polymer ?
#
loop_
_entity_poly.entity_id
_entity_poly.type
_entity_poly.pdbx_seq_one_letter_code
_entity_poly.pdbx_strand_id
1 'polypeptide(L)'
;MDRRASTASQDTFISLQKLDPSPIDTPPELDQQLVEDLPSLPKSSTTLGLSGSGHSSVYYLTRLQKYSSYAFTVFASFHITNTSLIPLITRSVPAAESYLLLTRPYYQSFPLEPLLVILPIATHILSGLALRIHRRNANLARFGGAYLSPSERLRRGLKVWPKLSWSSLSGYVLTPLVLGHAFVNRLLPWVYEGGSSSVGLGFVSHGFAKHPWAAWIGYVALVGVGTGHFVWGIARWNGWVPVGSDKKAKRRWWTINAISSLVTALWMAGGLGVVGRGGLTEGWIGKGYDALYAKVPLVNF
;
A
#
# COMPACT_ATOMS: atom_id res chain seq x y z
N MET A 1 -23.82 8.39 -27.56
CA MET A 1 -22.93 7.21 -27.50
C MET A 1 -21.71 7.57 -28.32
N ASP A 2 -20.71 8.19 -27.71
CA ASP A 2 -19.59 8.77 -28.46
C ASP A 2 -18.33 7.91 -28.30
N ARG A 3 -17.96 7.22 -29.37
CA ARG A 3 -16.68 6.50 -29.48
C ARG A 3 -15.56 7.55 -29.53
N ARG A 4 -14.71 7.55 -28.50
CA ARG A 4 -13.42 8.26 -28.53
C ARG A 4 -12.51 7.58 -29.55
N ALA A 5 -12.23 8.28 -30.64
CA ALA A 5 -11.13 7.95 -31.54
C ALA A 5 -9.80 8.09 -30.77
N SER A 6 -8.98 7.05 -30.77
CA SER A 6 -7.62 7.11 -30.24
C SER A 6 -6.75 7.89 -31.23
N THR A 7 -6.31 9.08 -30.84
CA THR A 7 -5.24 9.82 -31.50
C THR A 7 -3.91 9.12 -31.18
N ALA A 8 -3.62 8.04 -31.90
CA ALA A 8 -2.27 7.50 -32.01
C ALA A 8 -1.46 8.42 -32.94
N SER A 9 -0.23 8.73 -32.53
CA SER A 9 0.72 9.63 -33.17
C SER A 9 0.83 9.43 -34.69
N GLN A 10 0.53 10.49 -35.45
CA GLN A 10 0.71 10.50 -36.90
C GLN A 10 2.19 10.32 -37.33
N ASP A 11 3.14 10.56 -36.42
CA ASP A 11 4.57 10.46 -36.71
C ASP A 11 5.08 9.02 -36.91
N THR A 12 4.31 7.99 -36.50
CA THR A 12 4.71 6.58 -36.68
C THR A 12 4.23 5.97 -38.01
N PHE A 13 3.39 6.69 -38.78
CA PHE A 13 2.82 6.18 -40.03
C PHE A 13 3.72 6.35 -41.26
N ILE A 14 4.78 7.17 -41.20
CA ILE A 14 5.62 7.46 -42.37
C ILE A 14 6.55 6.29 -42.76
N SER A 15 6.71 5.27 -41.90
CA SER A 15 7.62 4.14 -42.17
C SER A 15 7.03 2.77 -41.81
N LEU A 16 5.74 2.56 -42.03
CA LEU A 16 5.13 1.23 -41.99
C LEU A 16 4.41 0.97 -43.32
N GLN A 17 5.11 0.29 -44.23
CA GLN A 17 4.47 -0.26 -45.43
C GLN A 17 3.59 -1.42 -44.99
N LYS A 18 2.27 -1.21 -45.05
CA LYS A 18 1.30 -2.28 -44.85
C LYS A 18 1.36 -3.20 -46.07
N LEU A 19 1.92 -4.39 -45.90
CA LEU A 19 1.86 -5.46 -46.88
C LEU A 19 0.57 -6.25 -46.63
N ASP A 20 -0.20 -6.47 -47.69
CA ASP A 20 -1.33 -7.40 -47.62
C ASP A 20 -0.77 -8.84 -47.49
N PRO A 21 -1.39 -9.69 -46.66
CA PRO A 21 -0.95 -11.08 -46.55
C PRO A 21 -1.18 -11.78 -47.89
N SER A 22 -0.10 -12.01 -48.65
CA SER A 22 -0.15 -12.90 -49.80
C SER A 22 -0.33 -14.33 -49.29
N PRO A 23 -1.29 -15.10 -49.80
CA PRO A 23 -1.32 -16.54 -49.57
C PRO A 23 0.04 -17.11 -49.98
N ILE A 24 0.74 -17.73 -49.03
CA ILE A 24 1.85 -18.60 -49.39
C ILE A 24 1.19 -19.87 -49.88
N ASP A 25 1.31 -20.18 -51.17
CA ASP A 25 1.05 -21.51 -51.68
C ASP A 25 2.18 -22.41 -51.17
N THR A 26 2.05 -22.89 -49.93
CA THR A 26 2.96 -23.89 -49.38
C THR A 26 2.70 -25.21 -50.10
N PRO A 27 3.72 -25.88 -50.67
CA PRO A 27 3.59 -27.26 -51.10
C PRO A 27 3.09 -28.10 -49.91
N PRO A 28 2.13 -29.04 -50.11
CA PRO A 28 1.51 -29.79 -49.02
C PRO A 28 2.51 -30.62 -48.18
N GLU A 29 3.69 -30.88 -48.73
CA GLU A 29 4.81 -31.56 -48.05
C GLU A 29 5.47 -30.68 -46.97
N LEU A 30 5.53 -29.37 -47.20
CA LEU A 30 6.08 -28.38 -46.24
C LEU A 30 5.12 -28.13 -45.07
N ASP A 31 3.80 -28.18 -45.31
CA ASP A 31 2.79 -28.08 -44.26
C ASP A 31 2.84 -29.27 -43.30
N GLN A 32 3.09 -30.49 -43.80
CA GLN A 32 3.23 -31.67 -42.94
C GLN A 32 4.49 -31.62 -42.08
N GLN A 33 5.63 -31.18 -42.64
CA GLN A 33 6.86 -30.97 -41.86
C GLN A 33 6.73 -29.83 -40.84
N LEU A 34 6.04 -28.74 -41.17
CA LEU A 34 5.80 -27.63 -40.24
C LEU A 34 4.90 -28.03 -39.07
N VAL A 35 3.94 -28.94 -39.26
CA VAL A 35 3.08 -29.44 -38.18
C VAL A 35 3.82 -30.40 -37.25
N GLU A 36 4.76 -31.19 -37.76
CA GLU A 36 5.59 -32.10 -36.94
C GLU A 36 6.69 -31.36 -36.14
N ASP A 37 7.27 -30.29 -36.69
CA ASP A 37 8.33 -29.49 -36.05
C ASP A 37 7.83 -28.34 -35.17
N LEU A 38 6.51 -28.13 -35.06
CA LEU A 38 5.96 -27.13 -34.15
C LEU A 38 6.17 -27.57 -32.70
N PRO A 39 6.98 -26.86 -31.88
CA PRO A 39 7.04 -27.15 -30.46
C PRO A 39 5.64 -27.00 -29.90
N SER A 40 5.19 -28.00 -29.15
CA SER A 40 3.88 -28.00 -28.50
C SER A 40 3.63 -26.63 -27.88
N LEU A 41 2.53 -25.96 -28.27
CA LEU A 41 2.10 -24.69 -27.69
C LEU A 41 2.33 -24.75 -26.18
N PRO A 42 3.03 -23.77 -25.57
CA PRO A 42 3.32 -23.84 -24.15
C PRO A 42 2.00 -24.02 -23.42
N LYS A 43 1.80 -25.22 -22.87
CA LYS A 43 0.65 -25.52 -22.01
C LYS A 43 0.70 -24.45 -20.95
N SER A 44 -0.28 -23.54 -20.99
CA SER A 44 -0.42 -22.48 -20.00
C SER A 44 -0.35 -23.16 -18.64
N SER A 45 0.79 -23.03 -17.98
CA SER A 45 1.02 -23.59 -16.66
C SER A 45 0.23 -22.72 -15.70
N THR A 46 -1.09 -22.94 -15.66
CA THR A 46 -1.96 -22.43 -14.60
C THR A 46 -1.64 -23.25 -13.36
N THR A 47 -0.50 -22.94 -12.76
CA THR A 47 -0.14 -23.41 -11.42
C THR A 47 -1.21 -22.87 -10.46
N LEU A 48 -1.86 -23.79 -9.73
CA LEU A 48 -3.06 -23.66 -8.91
C LEU A 48 -4.39 -23.74 -9.68
N GLY A 49 -5.02 -24.93 -9.62
CA GLY A 49 -6.30 -25.30 -10.22
C GLY A 49 -7.52 -24.54 -9.68
N LEU A 50 -7.60 -23.24 -9.99
CA LEU A 50 -8.81 -22.42 -9.85
C LEU A 50 -9.58 -22.27 -11.20
N SER A 51 -9.20 -23.07 -12.20
CA SER A 51 -9.59 -22.89 -13.61
C SER A 51 -11.06 -23.22 -13.93
N GLY A 52 -11.82 -23.81 -12.99
CA GLY A 52 -13.23 -24.16 -13.21
C GLY A 52 -14.17 -22.96 -13.37
N SER A 53 -13.78 -21.74 -12.96
CA SER A 53 -14.64 -20.53 -13.02
C SER A 53 -14.25 -19.52 -14.11
N GLY A 54 -13.23 -19.81 -14.92
CA GLY A 54 -12.69 -18.84 -15.89
C GLY A 54 -11.99 -17.61 -15.26
N HIS A 55 -11.84 -17.57 -13.93
CA HIS A 55 -11.14 -16.50 -13.24
C HIS A 55 -9.64 -16.79 -13.08
N SER A 56 -8.80 -15.83 -13.46
CA SER A 56 -7.35 -15.94 -13.31
C SER A 56 -6.86 -15.62 -11.90
N SER A 57 -5.64 -16.02 -11.55
CA SER A 57 -4.99 -15.61 -10.30
C SER A 57 -4.96 -14.09 -10.13
N VAL A 58 -4.77 -13.34 -11.23
CA VAL A 58 -4.81 -11.88 -11.27
C VAL A 58 -6.17 -11.34 -10.81
N TYR A 59 -7.28 -12.00 -11.18
CA TYR A 59 -8.62 -11.61 -10.75
C TYR A 59 -8.76 -11.69 -9.24
N TYR A 60 -8.40 -12.83 -8.63
CA TYR A 60 -8.48 -13.01 -7.19
C TYR A 60 -7.53 -12.09 -6.43
N LEU A 61 -6.27 -11.98 -6.85
CA LEU A 61 -5.29 -11.10 -6.21
C LEU A 61 -5.72 -9.64 -6.27
N THR A 62 -6.28 -9.19 -7.39
CA THR A 62 -6.80 -7.81 -7.52
C THR A 62 -7.97 -7.57 -6.56
N ARG A 63 -8.88 -8.54 -6.41
CA ARG A 63 -10.00 -8.44 -5.47
C ARG A 63 -9.54 -8.49 -4.02
N LEU A 64 -8.60 -9.37 -3.66
CA LEU A 64 -8.02 -9.44 -2.32
C LEU A 64 -7.34 -8.12 -1.95
N GLN A 65 -6.50 -7.57 -2.84
CA GLN A 65 -5.87 -6.27 -2.62
C GLN A 65 -6.92 -5.16 -2.43
N LYS A 66 -7.93 -5.17 -3.28
CA LYS A 66 -9.00 -4.18 -3.30
C LYS A 66 -9.83 -4.27 -2.01
N TYR A 67 -10.52 -5.38 -1.76
CA TYR A 67 -11.49 -5.48 -0.67
C TYR A 67 -10.88 -5.53 0.73
N SER A 68 -9.63 -5.96 0.88
CA SER A 68 -8.91 -5.84 2.16
C SER A 68 -8.82 -4.39 2.65
N SER A 69 -8.89 -3.38 1.76
CA SER A 69 -8.81 -1.99 2.19
C SER A 69 -9.98 -1.48 3.00
N TYR A 70 -11.14 -2.12 2.92
CA TYR A 70 -12.32 -1.71 3.70
C TYR A 70 -12.12 -1.93 5.20
N ALA A 71 -11.56 -3.08 5.58
CA ALA A 71 -11.37 -3.42 6.99
C ALA A 71 -10.42 -2.43 7.69
N PHE A 72 -9.25 -2.16 7.11
CA PHE A 72 -8.34 -1.19 7.71
C PHE A 72 -8.80 0.27 7.55
N THR A 73 -9.75 0.58 6.65
CA THR A 73 -10.40 1.90 6.59
C THR A 73 -11.32 2.10 7.80
N VAL A 74 -12.09 1.07 8.18
CA VAL A 74 -12.90 1.09 9.41
C VAL A 74 -12.00 1.28 10.63
N PHE A 75 -10.92 0.52 10.73
CA PHE A 75 -9.92 0.70 11.79
C PHE A 75 -9.32 2.11 11.78
N ALA A 76 -8.93 2.64 10.61
CA ALA A 76 -8.36 3.99 10.50
C ALA A 76 -9.33 5.07 10.99
N SER A 77 -10.65 4.92 10.76
CA SER A 77 -11.67 5.83 11.29
C SER A 77 -11.72 5.82 12.82
N PHE A 78 -11.70 4.64 13.45
CA PHE A 78 -11.59 4.55 14.92
C PHE A 78 -10.27 5.13 15.42
N HIS A 79 -9.18 4.85 14.72
CA HIS A 79 -7.85 5.28 15.10
C HIS A 79 -7.70 6.81 15.02
N ILE A 80 -8.09 7.46 13.93
CA ILE A 80 -8.04 8.93 13.82
C ILE A 80 -8.98 9.62 14.83
N THR A 81 -10.14 9.01 15.11
CA THR A 81 -11.07 9.55 16.11
C THR A 81 -10.42 9.60 17.49
N ASN A 82 -9.83 8.48 17.93
CA ASN A 82 -9.27 8.40 19.28
C ASN A 82 -7.88 9.05 19.42
N THR A 83 -7.08 9.06 18.35
CA THR A 83 -5.69 9.57 18.41
C THR A 83 -5.53 10.99 17.88
N SER A 84 -6.57 11.55 17.25
CA SER A 84 -6.55 12.95 16.81
C SER A 84 -7.83 13.71 17.19
N LEU A 85 -9.00 13.31 16.72
CA LEU A 85 -10.20 14.16 16.85
C LEU A 85 -10.60 14.39 18.31
N ILE A 86 -10.64 13.33 19.11
CA ILE A 86 -10.96 13.43 20.53
C ILE A 86 -9.89 14.26 21.27
N PRO A 87 -8.57 13.97 21.15
CA PRO A 87 -7.53 14.83 21.70
C PRO A 87 -7.65 16.30 21.28
N LEU A 88 -8.01 16.58 20.03
CA LEU A 88 -8.20 17.93 19.51
C LEU A 88 -9.38 18.65 20.18
N ILE A 89 -10.47 17.93 20.44
CA ILE A 89 -11.66 18.45 21.11
C ILE A 89 -11.40 18.66 22.61
N THR A 90 -10.82 17.66 23.28
CA THR A 90 -10.57 17.73 24.74
C THR A 90 -9.39 18.63 25.09
N ARG A 91 -8.48 18.86 24.13
CA ARG A 91 -7.21 19.58 24.30
C ARG A 91 -6.36 19.05 25.47
N SER A 92 -6.56 17.78 25.83
CA SER A 92 -5.95 17.15 27.00
C SER A 92 -5.80 15.66 26.77
N VAL A 93 -4.56 15.17 26.97
CA VAL A 93 -4.21 13.76 26.87
C VAL A 93 -4.92 12.94 27.95
N PRO A 94 -4.86 13.29 29.25
CA PRO A 94 -5.60 12.57 30.29
C PRO A 94 -7.11 12.51 30.04
N ALA A 95 -7.72 13.59 29.55
CA ALA A 95 -9.14 13.63 29.25
C ALA A 95 -9.52 12.75 28.04
N ALA A 96 -8.64 12.67 27.02
CA ALA A 96 -8.86 11.84 25.85
C ALA A 96 -8.63 10.34 26.09
N GLU A 97 -7.75 9.99 27.06
CA GLU A 97 -7.37 8.61 27.38
C GLU A 97 -8.59 7.74 27.73
N SER A 98 -9.55 8.27 28.48
CA SER A 98 -10.77 7.55 28.86
C SER A 98 -11.59 7.10 27.65
N TYR A 99 -11.65 7.92 26.59
CA TYR A 99 -12.34 7.56 25.35
C TYR A 99 -11.58 6.53 24.52
N LEU A 100 -10.24 6.62 24.51
CA LEU A 100 -9.40 5.58 23.91
C LEU A 100 -9.71 4.24 24.57
N LEU A 101 -9.69 4.19 25.91
CA LEU A 101 -9.98 2.98 26.69
C LEU A 101 -11.38 2.43 26.43
N LEU A 102 -12.39 3.29 26.34
CA LEU A 102 -13.77 2.89 26.03
C LEU A 102 -13.87 2.18 24.67
N THR A 103 -13.07 2.59 23.69
CA THR A 103 -13.18 2.08 22.33
C THR A 103 -12.31 0.85 22.05
N ARG A 104 -11.24 0.60 22.84
CA ARG A 104 -10.31 -0.53 22.62
C ARG A 104 -11.00 -1.89 22.42
N PRO A 105 -12.02 -2.28 23.20
CA PRO A 105 -12.67 -3.58 23.02
C PRO A 105 -13.26 -3.80 21.63
N TYR A 106 -13.63 -2.74 20.91
CA TYR A 106 -14.27 -2.85 19.59
C TYR A 106 -13.30 -3.04 18.43
N TYR A 107 -11.98 -2.89 18.63
CA TYR A 107 -11.01 -3.03 17.53
C TYR A 107 -9.63 -3.60 17.92
N GLN A 108 -9.32 -3.72 19.22
CA GLN A 108 -8.05 -4.25 19.76
C GLN A 108 -8.22 -5.54 20.57
N SER A 109 -9.39 -6.16 20.53
CA SER A 109 -9.70 -7.46 21.17
C SER A 109 -9.65 -8.60 20.16
N PHE A 110 -9.44 -9.83 20.63
CA PHE A 110 -9.65 -11.02 19.80
C PHE A 110 -11.15 -11.27 19.62
N PRO A 111 -11.64 -11.60 18.41
CA PRO A 111 -10.90 -11.79 17.15
C PRO A 111 -10.81 -10.53 16.26
N LEU A 112 -11.30 -9.39 16.72
CA LEU A 112 -11.47 -8.17 15.92
C LEU A 112 -10.13 -7.59 15.43
N GLU A 113 -9.10 -7.55 16.25
CA GLU A 113 -7.80 -7.01 15.84
C GLU A 113 -7.18 -7.80 14.66
N PRO A 114 -7.05 -9.15 14.72
CA PRO A 114 -6.60 -9.93 13.57
C PRO A 114 -7.44 -9.69 12.31
N LEU A 115 -8.76 -9.59 12.45
CA LEU A 115 -9.68 -9.48 11.31
C LEU A 115 -9.75 -8.06 10.71
N LEU A 116 -9.58 -7.02 11.51
CA LEU A 116 -9.69 -5.63 11.07
C LEU A 116 -8.33 -5.04 10.65
N VAL A 117 -7.23 -5.54 11.21
CA VAL A 117 -5.90 -4.94 11.06
C VAL A 117 -4.92 -5.92 10.41
N ILE A 118 -4.59 -7.01 11.09
CA ILE A 118 -3.46 -7.88 10.69
C ILE A 118 -3.72 -8.57 9.35
N LEU A 119 -4.83 -9.33 9.26
CA LEU A 119 -5.17 -10.08 8.06
C LEU A 119 -5.42 -9.16 6.85
N PRO A 120 -6.17 -8.05 6.96
CA PRO A 120 -6.37 -7.14 5.84
C PRO A 120 -5.09 -6.44 5.37
N ILE A 121 -4.25 -5.93 6.28
CA ILE A 121 -3.00 -5.26 5.89
C ILE A 121 -2.06 -6.26 5.21
N ALA A 122 -1.89 -7.46 5.78
CA ALA A 122 -1.06 -8.51 5.18
C ALA A 122 -1.60 -8.90 3.80
N THR A 123 -2.92 -9.12 3.68
CA THR A 123 -3.57 -9.42 2.41
C THR A 123 -3.33 -8.33 1.38
N HIS A 124 -3.47 -7.05 1.76
CA HIS A 124 -3.30 -5.91 0.87
C HIS A 124 -1.87 -5.81 0.32
N ILE A 125 -0.87 -5.94 1.19
CA ILE A 125 0.55 -5.82 0.82
C ILE A 125 0.96 -7.02 -0.04
N LEU A 126 0.66 -8.24 0.40
CA LEU A 126 1.08 -9.47 -0.27
C LEU A 126 0.43 -9.61 -1.65
N SER A 127 -0.87 -9.33 -1.77
CA SER A 127 -1.56 -9.36 -3.07
C SER A 127 -1.04 -8.30 -4.04
N GLY A 128 -0.74 -7.08 -3.55
CA GLY A 128 -0.12 -6.04 -4.35
C GLY A 128 1.28 -6.41 -4.85
N LEU A 129 2.11 -7.04 -4.00
CA LEU A 129 3.42 -7.55 -4.38
C LEU A 129 3.31 -8.69 -5.40
N ALA A 130 2.42 -9.66 -5.15
CA ALA A 130 2.17 -10.78 -6.05
C ALA A 130 1.72 -10.31 -7.44
N LEU A 131 0.81 -9.33 -7.51
CA LEU A 131 0.39 -8.72 -8.79
C LEU A 131 1.55 -8.06 -9.52
N ARG A 132 2.47 -7.39 -8.81
CA ARG A 132 3.62 -6.75 -9.44
C ARG A 132 4.61 -7.78 -9.98
N ILE A 133 4.88 -8.85 -9.24
CA ILE A 133 5.72 -9.97 -9.68
C ILE A 133 5.07 -10.67 -10.89
N HIS A 134 3.77 -10.94 -10.83
CA HIS A 134 3.02 -11.53 -11.95
C HIS A 134 3.13 -10.67 -13.21
N ARG A 135 2.92 -9.35 -13.12
CA ARG A 135 3.05 -8.44 -14.28
C ARG A 135 4.48 -8.40 -14.83
N ARG A 136 5.49 -8.44 -13.96
CA ARG A 136 6.90 -8.53 -14.36
C ARG A 136 7.18 -9.83 -15.12
N ASN A 137 6.69 -10.97 -14.62
CA ASN A 137 6.85 -12.26 -15.28
C ASN A 137 6.09 -12.32 -16.62
N ALA A 138 4.90 -11.74 -16.70
CA ALA A 138 4.15 -11.63 -17.95
C ALA A 138 4.88 -10.76 -18.99
N ASN A 139 5.49 -9.64 -18.57
CA ASN A 139 6.31 -8.82 -19.46
C ASN A 139 7.53 -9.59 -19.97
N LEU A 140 8.21 -10.34 -19.09
CA LEU A 140 9.34 -11.18 -19.48
C LEU A 140 8.96 -12.23 -20.51
N ALA A 141 7.81 -12.89 -20.35
CA ALA A 141 7.32 -13.86 -21.33
C ALA A 141 7.00 -13.18 -22.67
N ARG A 142 6.31 -12.03 -22.65
CA ARG A 142 5.90 -11.30 -23.87
C ARG A 142 7.07 -10.76 -24.68
N PHE A 143 8.13 -10.31 -24.03
CA PHE A 143 9.30 -9.71 -24.68
C PHE A 143 10.47 -10.69 -24.85
N GLY A 144 10.25 -12.00 -24.70
CA GLY A 144 11.33 -13.00 -24.82
C GLY A 144 12.43 -12.87 -23.76
N GLY A 145 12.20 -12.13 -22.66
CA GLY A 145 13.17 -12.01 -21.59
C GLY A 145 13.22 -13.21 -20.65
N ALA A 146 12.24 -14.13 -20.75
CA ALA A 146 12.07 -15.25 -19.82
C ALA A 146 13.29 -16.20 -19.78
N TYR A 147 13.91 -16.46 -20.93
CA TYR A 147 15.08 -17.35 -21.06
C TYR A 147 16.43 -16.67 -20.77
N LEU A 148 16.46 -15.33 -20.68
CA LEU A 148 17.68 -14.59 -20.39
C LEU A 148 18.02 -14.65 -18.90
N SER A 149 19.31 -14.74 -18.56
CA SER A 149 19.76 -14.62 -17.17
C SER A 149 19.53 -13.20 -16.61
N PRO A 150 19.42 -13.00 -15.28
CA PRO A 150 19.26 -11.67 -14.70
C PRO A 150 20.34 -10.65 -15.10
N SER A 151 21.59 -11.10 -15.24
CA SER A 151 22.73 -10.26 -15.66
C SER A 151 22.60 -9.81 -17.11
N GLU A 152 22.17 -10.68 -18.02
CA GLU A 152 21.93 -10.32 -19.42
C GLU A 152 20.76 -9.35 -19.57
N ARG A 153 19.69 -9.54 -18.78
CA ARG A 153 18.56 -8.60 -18.76
C ARG A 153 19.00 -7.20 -18.35
N LEU A 154 19.89 -7.11 -17.36
CA LEU A 154 20.46 -5.86 -16.90
C LEU A 154 21.38 -5.24 -17.97
N ARG A 155 22.29 -6.04 -18.56
CA ARG A 155 23.20 -5.60 -19.63
C ARG A 155 22.44 -5.05 -20.84
N ARG A 156 21.31 -5.67 -21.20
CA ARG A 156 20.43 -5.24 -22.30
C ARG A 156 19.46 -4.12 -21.91
N GLY A 157 19.47 -3.66 -20.64
CA GLY A 157 18.60 -2.59 -20.17
C GLY A 157 17.10 -2.90 -20.24
N LEU A 158 16.71 -4.17 -20.14
CA LEU A 158 15.32 -4.59 -20.33
C LEU A 158 14.42 -4.02 -19.21
N LYS A 159 13.42 -3.22 -19.59
CA LYS A 159 12.42 -2.65 -18.68
C LYS A 159 11.35 -3.67 -18.31
N VAL A 160 11.73 -4.63 -17.48
CA VAL A 160 10.88 -5.79 -17.09
C VAL A 160 9.85 -5.44 -16.03
N TRP A 161 10.16 -4.47 -15.17
CA TRP A 161 9.29 -4.08 -14.06
C TRP A 161 8.19 -3.11 -14.49
N PRO A 162 6.96 -3.25 -13.96
CA PRO A 162 5.92 -2.25 -14.14
C PRO A 162 6.37 -0.88 -13.60
N LYS A 163 6.03 0.19 -14.35
CA LYS A 163 6.27 1.58 -13.95
C LYS A 163 5.76 1.81 -12.53
N LEU A 164 6.57 2.51 -11.72
CA LEU A 164 6.22 2.82 -10.35
C LEU A 164 5.15 3.91 -10.34
N SER A 165 3.93 3.56 -9.93
CA SER A 165 2.87 4.53 -9.69
C SER A 165 3.03 5.18 -8.33
N TRP A 166 2.49 6.39 -8.15
CA TRP A 166 2.46 7.05 -6.84
C TRP A 166 1.89 6.14 -5.74
N SER A 167 0.77 5.46 -5.98
CA SER A 167 0.19 4.53 -4.98
C SER A 167 1.13 3.38 -4.61
N SER A 168 1.96 2.92 -5.56
CA SER A 168 2.94 1.87 -5.27
C SER A 168 4.11 2.43 -4.46
N LEU A 169 4.64 3.59 -4.86
CA LEU A 169 5.71 4.27 -4.13
C LEU A 169 5.30 4.58 -2.70
N SER A 170 4.14 5.22 -2.50
CA SER A 170 3.63 5.54 -1.17
C SER A 170 3.34 4.28 -0.36
N GLY A 171 2.89 3.19 -0.96
CA GLY A 171 2.71 1.90 -0.27
C GLY A 171 4.03 1.31 0.23
N TYR A 172 5.11 1.39 -0.55
CA TYR A 172 6.43 0.91 -0.12
C TYR A 172 7.03 1.75 1.00
N VAL A 173 6.78 3.06 1.00
CA VAL A 173 7.22 3.95 2.07
C VAL A 173 6.35 3.75 3.32
N LEU A 174 5.03 3.58 3.15
CA LEU A 174 4.09 3.42 4.27
C LEU A 174 4.27 2.08 5.00
N THR A 175 4.65 1.02 4.29
CA THR A 175 4.83 -0.32 4.89
C THR A 175 5.79 -0.32 6.09
N PRO A 176 7.06 0.11 5.97
CA PRO A 176 7.98 0.16 7.11
C PRO A 176 7.53 1.16 8.18
N LEU A 177 6.86 2.26 7.81
CA LEU A 177 6.33 3.23 8.79
C LEU A 177 5.24 2.61 9.67
N VAL A 178 4.29 1.89 9.07
CA VAL A 178 3.23 1.18 9.79
C VAL A 178 3.81 0.05 10.63
N LEU A 179 4.77 -0.72 10.09
CA LEU A 179 5.44 -1.78 10.85
C LEU A 179 6.22 -1.22 12.05
N GLY A 180 6.94 -0.11 11.89
CA GLY A 180 7.63 0.55 13.00
C GLY A 180 6.66 1.09 14.05
N HIS A 181 5.56 1.70 13.62
CA HIS A 181 4.50 2.16 14.51
C HIS A 181 3.88 0.99 15.30
N ALA A 182 3.52 -0.11 14.63
CA ALA A 182 2.97 -1.31 15.25
C ALA A 182 4.00 -2.03 16.14
N PHE A 183 5.28 -2.00 15.77
CA PHE A 183 6.36 -2.54 16.59
C PHE A 183 6.39 -1.87 17.96
N VAL A 184 6.48 -0.53 17.99
CA VAL A 184 6.58 0.22 19.25
C VAL A 184 5.28 0.17 20.07
N ASN A 185 4.12 0.29 19.41
CA ASN A 185 2.84 0.46 20.10
C ASN A 185 2.04 -0.85 20.30
N ARG A 186 2.49 -1.97 19.72
CA ARG A 186 1.77 -3.25 19.83
C ARG A 186 2.70 -4.41 20.14
N LEU A 187 3.72 -4.65 19.31
CA LEU A 187 4.55 -5.84 19.45
C LEU A 187 5.44 -5.76 20.70
N LEU A 188 6.11 -4.63 20.91
CA LEU A 188 7.06 -4.47 22.00
C LEU A 188 6.41 -4.64 23.38
N PRO A 189 5.28 -3.97 23.70
CA PRO A 189 4.61 -4.19 24.98
C PRO A 189 4.06 -5.61 25.10
N TRP A 190 3.55 -6.19 24.00
CA TRP A 190 3.08 -7.58 24.02
C TRP A 190 4.19 -8.57 24.38
N VAL A 191 5.41 -8.36 23.86
CA VAL A 191 6.58 -9.21 24.17
C VAL A 191 7.04 -9.08 25.62
N TYR A 192 7.09 -7.87 26.17
CA TYR A 192 7.69 -7.61 27.49
C TYR A 192 6.70 -7.58 28.66
N GLU A 193 5.44 -7.23 28.40
CA GLU A 193 4.38 -7.08 29.40
C GLU A 193 3.24 -8.10 29.22
N GLY A 194 3.31 -8.96 28.19
CA GLY A 194 2.29 -9.97 27.90
C GLY A 194 1.01 -9.41 27.26
N GLY A 195 0.98 -8.11 26.95
CA GLY A 195 -0.14 -7.42 26.31
C GLY A 195 0.21 -5.98 25.97
N SER A 196 -0.69 -5.27 25.29
CA SER A 196 -0.50 -3.84 24.96
C SER A 196 -1.55 -2.95 25.62
N SER A 197 -2.07 -3.36 26.79
CA SER A 197 -3.07 -2.59 27.55
C SER A 197 -2.48 -1.35 28.22
N SER A 198 -1.16 -1.34 28.49
CA SER A 198 -0.40 -0.19 29.01
C SER A 198 -0.24 0.95 27.99
N VAL A 199 -0.44 0.66 26.70
CA VAL A 199 -0.24 1.61 25.60
C VAL A 199 -1.45 2.53 25.49
N GLY A 200 -1.24 3.78 25.87
CA GLY A 200 -2.22 4.87 25.79
C GLY A 200 -1.72 6.08 25.01
N LEU A 201 -2.51 7.14 25.00
CA LEU A 201 -2.06 8.46 24.55
C LEU A 201 -0.93 8.97 25.45
N GLY A 202 -0.96 8.66 26.76
CA GLY A 202 0.13 8.96 27.69
C GLY A 202 1.47 8.31 27.30
N PHE A 203 1.45 7.02 26.92
CA PHE A 203 2.63 6.31 26.41
C PHE A 203 3.22 7.00 25.19
N VAL A 204 2.38 7.31 24.20
CA VAL A 204 2.80 7.99 22.97
C VAL A 204 3.36 9.38 23.29
N SER A 205 2.69 10.16 24.14
CA SER A 205 3.14 11.50 24.57
C SER A 205 4.49 11.46 25.27
N HIS A 206 4.69 10.47 26.15
CA HIS A 206 5.96 10.23 26.83
C HIS A 206 7.08 9.92 25.81
N GLY A 207 6.79 9.09 24.80
CA GLY A 207 7.72 8.83 23.70
C GLY A 207 8.12 10.08 22.90
N PHE A 208 7.17 10.98 22.63
CA PHE A 208 7.46 12.28 22.01
C PHE A 208 8.37 13.15 22.86
N ALA A 209 8.18 13.16 24.18
CA ALA A 209 8.99 13.93 25.10
C ALA A 209 10.42 13.37 25.25
N LYS A 210 10.58 12.04 25.22
CA LYS A 210 11.88 11.37 25.35
C LYS A 210 12.69 11.34 24.06
N HIS A 211 12.04 11.03 22.95
CA HIS A 211 12.70 10.79 21.67
C HIS A 211 12.10 11.69 20.58
N PRO A 212 12.21 13.02 20.72
CA PRO A 212 11.49 13.98 19.90
C PRO A 212 11.79 13.81 18.41
N TRP A 213 13.05 13.68 18.02
CA TRP A 213 13.40 13.55 16.59
C TRP A 213 12.81 12.29 15.96
N ALA A 214 12.97 11.14 16.62
CA ALA A 214 12.44 9.87 16.13
C ALA A 214 10.91 9.89 16.05
N ALA A 215 10.24 10.38 17.11
CA ALA A 215 8.79 10.47 17.16
C ALA A 215 8.24 11.46 16.13
N TRP A 216 8.72 12.72 16.11
CA TRP A 216 8.22 13.74 15.19
C TRP A 216 8.44 13.34 13.72
N ILE A 217 9.64 12.90 13.35
CA ILE A 217 9.91 12.48 11.96
C ILE A 217 9.06 11.27 11.60
N GLY A 218 9.01 10.26 12.48
CA GLY A 218 8.26 9.02 12.26
C GLY A 218 6.76 9.27 12.08
N TYR A 219 6.14 10.01 13.00
CA TYR A 219 4.70 10.29 12.94
C TYR A 219 4.33 11.29 11.84
N VAL A 220 5.17 12.29 11.53
CA VAL A 220 4.95 13.19 10.38
C VAL A 220 4.98 12.39 9.07
N ALA A 221 5.98 11.53 8.90
CA ALA A 221 6.09 10.67 7.72
C ALA A 221 4.92 9.69 7.63
N LEU A 222 4.56 9.03 8.74
CA LEU A 222 3.47 8.06 8.80
C LEU A 222 2.13 8.70 8.42
N VAL A 223 1.78 9.84 9.05
CA VAL A 223 0.50 10.51 8.80
C VAL A 223 0.47 11.13 7.40
N GLY A 224 1.54 11.80 6.97
CA GLY A 224 1.60 12.43 5.65
C GLY A 224 1.53 11.41 4.51
N VAL A 225 2.38 10.38 4.54
CA VAL A 225 2.37 9.33 3.51
C VAL A 225 1.09 8.49 3.61
N GLY A 226 0.64 8.18 4.82
CA GLY A 226 -0.56 7.37 5.07
C GLY A 226 -1.83 8.00 4.50
N THR A 227 -2.12 9.24 4.85
CA THR A 227 -3.30 9.96 4.34
C THR A 227 -3.24 10.15 2.82
N GLY A 228 -2.07 10.48 2.27
CA GLY A 228 -1.84 10.53 0.82
C GLY A 228 -2.12 9.17 0.16
N HIS A 229 -1.66 8.06 0.74
CA HIS A 229 -1.92 6.72 0.24
C HIS A 229 -3.43 6.39 0.27
N PHE A 230 -4.13 6.74 1.35
CA PHE A 230 -5.56 6.46 1.51
C PHE A 230 -6.40 7.23 0.49
N VAL A 231 -6.21 8.55 0.37
CA VAL A 231 -7.00 9.40 -0.54
C VAL A 231 -6.72 9.02 -2.00
N TRP A 232 -5.45 8.79 -2.38
CA TRP A 232 -5.12 8.30 -3.72
C TRP A 232 -5.65 6.87 -3.97
N GLY A 233 -5.71 6.03 -2.94
CA GLY A 233 -6.34 4.70 -2.99
C GLY A 233 -7.84 4.79 -3.29
N ILE A 234 -8.56 5.66 -2.59
CA ILE A 234 -9.98 5.94 -2.84
C ILE A 234 -10.19 6.51 -4.25
N ALA A 235 -9.34 7.45 -4.69
CA ALA A 235 -9.40 7.96 -6.05
C ALA A 235 -9.20 6.85 -7.09
N ARG A 236 -8.28 5.90 -6.84
CA ARG A 236 -8.08 4.72 -7.70
C ARG A 236 -9.28 3.79 -7.70
N TRP A 237 -9.89 3.55 -6.54
CA TRP A 237 -11.10 2.71 -6.42
C TRP A 237 -12.23 3.21 -7.33
N ASN A 238 -12.41 4.52 -7.36
CA ASN A 238 -13.47 5.20 -8.08
C ASN A 238 -13.09 5.56 -9.53
N GLY A 239 -11.95 5.08 -10.05
CA GLY A 239 -11.51 5.40 -11.41
C GLY A 239 -11.20 6.90 -11.63
N TRP A 240 -10.88 7.63 -10.56
CA TRP A 240 -10.72 9.08 -10.55
C TRP A 240 -9.26 9.54 -10.64
N VAL A 241 -8.32 8.60 -10.71
CA VAL A 241 -6.89 8.91 -10.92
C VAL A 241 -6.74 9.70 -12.22
N PRO A 242 -6.06 10.86 -12.20
CA PRO A 242 -5.87 11.70 -13.38
C PRO A 242 -5.03 10.97 -14.43
N VAL A 243 -5.45 11.03 -15.69
CA VAL A 243 -4.75 10.48 -16.86
C VAL A 243 -4.62 11.58 -17.90
N GLY A 244 -3.41 11.83 -18.40
CA GLY A 244 -3.12 12.93 -19.32
C GLY A 244 -2.88 14.27 -18.62
N SER A 245 -2.82 15.34 -19.43
CA SER A 245 -2.46 16.70 -19.00
C SER A 245 -3.59 17.72 -19.18
N ASP A 246 -4.81 17.27 -19.43
CA ASP A 246 -5.94 18.16 -19.67
C ASP A 246 -6.37 18.93 -18.39
N LYS A 247 -7.13 20.01 -18.57
CA LYS A 247 -7.61 20.84 -17.45
C LYS A 247 -8.37 20.01 -16.40
N LYS A 248 -9.09 18.96 -16.83
CA LYS A 248 -9.84 18.06 -15.94
C LYS A 248 -8.89 17.19 -15.11
N ALA A 249 -7.87 16.58 -15.70
CA ALA A 249 -6.84 15.82 -14.98
C ALA A 249 -6.12 16.70 -13.97
N LYS A 250 -5.75 17.93 -14.35
CA LYS A 250 -5.11 18.89 -13.42
C LYS A 250 -6.03 19.24 -12.25
N ARG A 251 -7.33 19.50 -12.49
CA ARG A 251 -8.30 19.76 -11.42
C ARG A 251 -8.40 18.56 -10.47
N ARG A 252 -8.56 17.33 -10.99
CA ARG A 252 -8.62 16.11 -10.15
C ARG A 252 -7.37 15.95 -9.32
N TRP A 253 -6.19 16.17 -9.91
CA TRP A 253 -4.92 16.10 -9.20
C TRP A 253 -4.88 17.08 -8.01
N TRP A 254 -5.25 18.35 -8.24
CA TRP A 254 -5.30 19.35 -7.16
C TRP A 254 -6.34 18.98 -6.10
N THR A 255 -7.51 18.49 -6.48
CA THR A 255 -8.53 18.07 -5.50
C THR A 255 -8.06 16.91 -4.64
N ILE A 256 -7.44 15.88 -5.22
CA ILE A 256 -6.92 14.74 -4.46
C ILE A 256 -5.85 15.20 -3.45
N ASN A 257 -4.93 16.07 -3.87
CA ASN A 257 -3.88 16.59 -2.98
C ASN A 257 -4.42 17.56 -1.92
N ALA A 258 -5.42 18.38 -2.25
CA ALA A 258 -6.09 19.25 -1.29
C ALA A 258 -6.80 18.43 -0.20
N ILE A 259 -7.52 17.38 -0.58
CA ILE A 259 -8.16 16.46 0.37
C ILE A 259 -7.09 15.74 1.22
N SER A 260 -6.03 15.24 0.58
CA SER A 260 -4.91 14.59 1.31
C SER A 260 -4.31 15.53 2.35
N SER A 261 -4.07 16.79 1.97
CA SER A 261 -3.51 17.81 2.86
C SER A 261 -4.45 18.17 4.00
N LEU A 262 -5.76 18.28 3.73
CA LEU A 262 -6.77 18.55 4.75
C LEU A 262 -6.85 17.42 5.78
N VAL A 263 -6.90 16.16 5.33
CA VAL A 263 -6.92 14.99 6.22
C VAL A 263 -5.61 14.91 7.02
N THR A 264 -4.47 15.18 6.38
CA THR A 264 -3.16 15.25 7.06
C THR A 264 -3.19 16.30 8.18
N ALA A 265 -3.60 17.53 7.85
CA ALA A 265 -3.63 18.64 8.79
C ALA A 265 -4.56 18.34 9.98
N LEU A 266 -5.74 17.78 9.72
CA LEU A 266 -6.68 17.39 10.77
C LEU A 266 -6.12 16.30 11.68
N TRP A 267 -5.46 15.28 11.11
CA TRP A 267 -4.84 14.22 11.91
C TRP A 267 -3.66 14.75 12.73
N MET A 268 -2.80 15.59 12.13
CA MET A 268 -1.66 16.19 12.83
C MET A 268 -2.11 17.18 13.91
N ALA A 269 -3.21 17.91 13.73
CA ALA A 269 -3.69 18.89 14.71
C ALA A 269 -3.95 18.25 16.09
N GLY A 270 -4.64 17.11 16.14
CA GLY A 270 -4.84 16.37 17.38
C GLY A 270 -3.64 15.50 17.76
N GLY A 271 -3.14 14.70 16.81
CA GLY A 271 -2.07 13.74 17.08
C GLY A 271 -0.73 14.37 17.44
N LEU A 272 -0.30 15.40 16.73
CA LEU A 272 0.97 16.10 17.04
C LEU A 272 0.74 17.36 17.87
N GLY A 273 -0.33 18.10 17.61
CA GLY A 273 -0.62 19.35 18.30
C GLY A 273 -1.08 19.18 19.76
N VAL A 274 -1.71 18.04 20.10
CA VAL A 274 -2.13 17.73 21.47
C VAL A 274 -1.33 16.55 22.02
N VAL A 275 -1.41 15.36 21.41
CA VAL A 275 -0.75 14.16 21.95
C VAL A 275 0.78 14.28 21.90
N GLY A 276 1.34 14.73 20.78
CA GLY A 276 2.79 14.97 20.67
C GLY A 276 3.35 16.03 21.63
N ARG A 277 2.49 16.83 22.28
CA ARG A 277 2.85 17.84 23.29
C ARG A 277 2.37 17.46 24.69
N GLY A 278 1.88 16.25 24.90
CA GLY A 278 1.35 15.78 26.19
C GLY A 278 2.40 15.64 27.30
N GLY A 279 3.68 15.66 26.96
CA GLY A 279 4.78 15.64 27.93
C GLY A 279 5.07 14.26 28.51
N LEU A 280 5.91 14.23 29.55
CA LEU A 280 6.31 13.01 30.25
C LEU A 280 5.17 12.52 31.15
N THR A 281 4.92 11.21 31.10
CA THR A 281 4.18 10.53 32.18
C THR A 281 5.11 10.30 33.37
N GLU A 282 4.65 10.64 34.57
CA GLU A 282 5.42 10.52 35.81
C GLU A 282 5.12 9.23 36.59
N GLY A 283 5.83 9.04 37.71
CA GLY A 283 5.59 7.94 38.64
C GLY A 283 5.97 6.57 38.11
N TRP A 284 5.34 5.52 38.65
CA TRP A 284 5.61 4.14 38.29
C TRP A 284 5.25 3.83 36.83
N ILE A 285 4.18 4.43 36.30
CA ILE A 285 3.76 4.25 34.89
C ILE A 285 4.84 4.81 33.95
N GLY A 286 5.34 6.02 34.22
CA GLY A 286 6.42 6.62 33.44
C GLY A 286 7.68 5.75 33.39
N LYS A 287 8.07 5.17 34.54
CA LYS A 287 9.22 4.25 34.60
C LYS A 287 8.98 2.96 33.78
N GLY A 288 7.75 2.47 33.72
CA GLY A 288 7.38 1.36 32.84
C GLY A 288 7.55 1.73 31.37
N TYR A 289 7.11 2.94 30.98
CA TYR A 289 7.29 3.44 29.61
C TYR A 289 8.77 3.59 29.26
N ASP A 290 9.59 4.13 30.17
CA ASP A 290 11.05 4.20 30.02
C ASP A 290 11.65 2.83 29.75
N ALA A 291 11.24 1.81 30.52
CA ALA A 291 11.73 0.45 30.39
C ALA A 291 11.39 -0.17 29.02
N LEU A 292 10.20 0.13 28.48
CA LEU A 292 9.80 -0.28 27.13
C LEU A 292 10.61 0.46 26.07
N TYR A 293 10.71 1.79 26.15
CA TYR A 293 11.45 2.58 25.14
C TYR A 293 12.94 2.21 25.10
N ALA A 294 13.55 1.84 26.22
CA ALA A 294 14.92 1.32 26.28
C ALA A 294 15.13 0.00 25.49
N LYS A 295 14.05 -0.70 25.09
CA LYS A 295 14.10 -1.89 24.23
C LYS A 295 13.94 -1.56 22.74
N VAL A 296 13.66 -0.31 22.38
CA VAL A 296 13.53 0.10 20.99
C VAL A 296 14.94 0.25 20.38
N PRO A 297 15.28 -0.53 19.35
CA PRO A 297 16.58 -0.42 18.70
C PRO A 297 16.78 0.99 18.13
N LEU A 298 18.01 1.52 18.21
CA LEU A 298 18.41 2.80 17.58
C LEU A 298 17.79 4.06 18.21
N VAL A 299 17.14 3.94 19.37
CA VAL A 299 16.51 5.07 20.09
C VAL A 299 17.24 5.37 21.42
N ASN A 300 18.39 4.74 21.66
CA ASN A 300 19.25 5.02 22.81
C ASN A 300 19.97 6.37 22.64
N PHE A 301 19.32 7.45 23.07
CA PHE A 301 19.94 8.76 23.30
C PHE A 301 19.45 9.30 24.64
#